data_AF-A0A8T4Q3A3-F1
#
_entry.id   AF-A0A8T4Q3A3-F1
#
_cell.length_a   1.000
_cell.length_b   1.000
_cell.length_c   1.000
_cell.angle_alpha   90.00
_cell.angle_beta   90.00
_cell.angle_gamma   90.00
#
_symmetry.space_group_name_H-M   'P 1'
#
loop_
_entity.id
_entity.type
_entity.pdbx_description
1 polymer ?
#
loop_
_entity_poly.entity_id
_entity_poly.type
_entity_poly.pdbx_seq_one_letter_code
_entity_poly.pdbx_strand_id
1 'polypeptide(L)'
;MGHTVWSQRMMVDIMLAELREFGKALKEEDRIIYEKILKKPLRHVGSIAYANSVHVWAFCLLSIILEQEKRIKEMETIHESIPHGRVQERELDSIVAEDA
;
A
#
# COMPACT_ATOMS: atom_id res chain seq x y z
N MET A 1 -3.75 -7.04 -43.34
CA MET A 1 -4.73 -7.12 -42.25
C MET A 1 -4.04 -6.59 -41.00
N GLY A 2 -4.29 -5.35 -40.61
CA GLY A 2 -3.56 -4.68 -39.54
C GLY A 2 -3.94 -5.24 -38.18
N HIS A 3 -2.96 -5.73 -37.43
CA HIS A 3 -3.16 -6.15 -36.04
C HIS A 3 -3.78 -4.99 -35.26
N THR A 4 -4.98 -5.20 -34.72
CA THR A 4 -5.63 -4.22 -33.85
C THR A 4 -4.74 -4.05 -32.62
N VAL A 5 -4.16 -2.86 -32.44
CA VAL A 5 -3.42 -2.54 -31.23
C VAL A 5 -4.41 -2.66 -30.07
N TRP A 6 -4.13 -3.57 -29.14
CA TRP A 6 -4.95 -3.74 -27.94
C TRP A 6 -5.09 -2.40 -27.22
N SER A 7 -6.31 -2.04 -26.84
CA SER A 7 -6.51 -0.82 -26.07
C SER A 7 -5.81 -0.94 -24.72
N GLN A 8 -5.29 0.16 -24.19
CA GLN A 8 -4.61 0.19 -22.89
C GLN A 8 -5.49 -0.34 -21.76
N ARG A 9 -6.79 -0.05 -21.81
CA ARG A 9 -7.78 -0.60 -20.90
C ARG A 9 -7.79 -2.13 -20.94
N MET A 10 -7.73 -2.70 -22.14
CA MET A 10 -7.70 -4.15 -22.29
C MET A 10 -6.40 -4.77 -21.77
N MET A 11 -5.26 -4.10 -21.93
CA MET A 11 -4.00 -4.57 -21.31
C MET A 11 -4.07 -4.52 -19.78
N VAL A 12 -4.69 -3.49 -19.20
CA VAL A 12 -4.93 -3.42 -17.75
C VAL A 12 -5.86 -4.55 -17.30
N ASP A 13 -6.95 -4.80 -18.02
CA ASP A 13 -7.91 -5.84 -17.67
C ASP A 13 -7.30 -7.25 -17.75
N ILE A 14 -6.51 -7.53 -18.79
CA ILE A 14 -5.77 -8.79 -18.93
C ILE A 14 -4.80 -8.97 -17.77
N MET A 15 -3.99 -7.95 -17.47
CA MET A 15 -3.02 -8.02 -16.36
C MET A 15 -3.72 -8.22 -15.01
N LEU A 16 -4.84 -7.54 -14.76
CA LEU A 16 -5.61 -7.70 -13.53
C LEU A 16 -6.22 -9.10 -13.42
N ALA A 17 -6.63 -9.70 -14.53
CA ALA A 17 -7.11 -11.07 -14.56
C ALA A 17 -6.00 -12.07 -14.20
N GLU A 18 -4.81 -11.94 -14.80
CA GLU A 18 -3.64 -12.78 -14.50
C GLU A 18 -3.25 -12.69 -13.01
N LEU A 19 -3.22 -11.49 -12.46
CA LEU A 19 -2.94 -11.26 -11.04
C LEU A 19 -3.99 -11.90 -10.13
N ARG A 20 -5.27 -11.85 -10.50
CA ARG A 20 -6.33 -12.54 -9.74
C ARG A 20 -6.16 -14.05 -9.76
N GLU A 21 -5.81 -14.64 -10.90
CA GLU A 21 -5.57 -16.08 -11.00
C GLU A 21 -4.37 -16.50 -10.15
N PHE A 22 -3.29 -15.71 -10.15
CA PHE A 22 -2.17 -15.93 -9.23
C PHE A 22 -2.62 -15.91 -7.77
N GLY A 23 -3.43 -14.93 -7.38
CA GLY A 23 -3.96 -14.84 -6.02
C GLY A 23 -4.76 -16.06 -5.58
N LYS A 24 -5.50 -16.70 -6.49
CA LYS A 24 -6.24 -17.95 -6.20
C LYS A 24 -5.34 -19.14 -5.93
N ALA A 25 -4.12 -19.16 -6.48
CA ALA A 25 -3.15 -20.22 -6.27
C ALA A 25 -2.42 -20.12 -4.92
N LEU A 26 -2.58 -19.01 -4.19
CA LEU A 26 -1.98 -18.80 -2.88
C LEU A 26 -2.73 -19.55 -1.77
N LYS A 27 -2.02 -19.86 -0.68
CA LYS A 27 -2.63 -20.32 0.58
C LYS A 27 -3.53 -19.22 1.16
N GLU A 28 -4.50 -19.61 1.99
CA GLU A 28 -5.51 -18.68 2.54
C GLU A 28 -4.90 -17.45 3.21
N GLU A 29 -3.89 -17.66 4.07
CA GLU A 29 -3.21 -16.58 4.81
C GLU A 29 -2.56 -15.56 3.85
N ASP A 30 -1.83 -16.06 2.86
CA ASP A 30 -1.17 -15.24 1.85
C ASP A 30 -2.18 -14.56 0.92
N ARG A 31 -3.26 -15.25 0.55
CA ARG A 31 -4.32 -14.72 -0.32
C ARG A 31 -4.99 -13.50 0.30
N ILE A 32 -5.29 -13.53 1.59
CA ILE A 32 -5.91 -12.40 2.30
C ILE A 32 -5.01 -11.16 2.24
N ILE A 33 -3.71 -11.33 2.40
CA ILE A 33 -2.73 -10.24 2.31
C ILE A 33 -2.62 -9.76 0.86
N TYR A 34 -2.52 -10.69 -0.07
CA TYR A 34 -2.41 -10.42 -1.50
C TYR A 34 -3.58 -9.60 -2.03
N GLU A 35 -4.82 -9.97 -1.70
CA GLU A 35 -6.02 -9.24 -2.11
C GLU A 35 -6.04 -7.81 -1.58
N LYS A 36 -5.54 -7.57 -0.36
CA LYS A 36 -5.38 -6.21 0.18
C LYS A 36 -4.38 -5.39 -0.62
N ILE A 37 -3.27 -6.01 -1.06
CA ILE A 37 -2.24 -5.37 -1.89
C ILE A 37 -2.82 -5.03 -3.27
N LEU A 38 -3.54 -5.97 -3.89
CA LEU A 38 -4.07 -5.84 -5.25
C LEU A 38 -5.15 -4.74 -5.39
N LYS A 39 -5.74 -4.29 -4.27
CA LYS A 39 -6.65 -3.13 -4.26
C LYS A 39 -5.94 -1.79 -4.44
N LYS A 40 -4.63 -1.71 -4.17
CA LYS A 40 -3.88 -0.43 -4.26
C LYS A 40 -3.71 0.06 -5.71
N PRO A 41 -3.28 -0.76 -6.69
CA PRO A 41 -3.23 -0.34 -8.09
C PRO A 41 -4.57 0.14 -8.65
N LEU A 42 -5.69 -0.43 -8.17
CA LEU A 42 -7.03 -0.07 -8.64
C LEU A 42 -7.38 1.40 -8.43
N ARG A 43 -6.78 2.05 -7.41
CA ARG A 43 -6.93 3.49 -7.16
C ARG A 43 -6.28 4.36 -8.25
N HIS A 44 -5.35 3.78 -9.01
CA HIS A 44 -4.51 4.47 -9.98
C HIS A 44 -4.76 4.00 -11.42
N VAL A 45 -5.76 3.15 -11.67
CA VAL A 45 -6.05 2.57 -13.00
C VAL A 45 -6.23 3.63 -14.09
N GLY A 46 -6.84 4.77 -13.77
CA GLY A 46 -6.96 5.89 -14.72
C GLY A 46 -5.60 6.43 -15.15
N SER A 47 -4.70 6.65 -14.20
CA SER A 47 -3.33 7.12 -14.45
C SER A 47 -2.49 6.07 -15.20
N ILE A 48 -2.66 4.79 -14.85
CA ILE A 48 -2.00 3.67 -15.52
C ILE A 48 -2.44 3.60 -16.98
N ALA A 49 -3.74 3.67 -17.24
CA ALA A 49 -4.29 3.65 -18.59
C ALA A 49 -3.86 4.88 -19.42
N TYR A 50 -3.69 6.04 -18.78
CA TYR A 50 -3.21 7.27 -19.42
C TYR A 50 -1.75 7.17 -19.86
N ALA A 51 -0.89 6.50 -19.10
CA ALA A 51 0.54 6.38 -19.38
C ALA A 51 0.85 5.66 -20.71
N ASN A 52 -0.12 4.97 -21.31
CA ASN A 52 -0.05 4.35 -22.63
C ASN A 52 1.21 3.51 -22.86
N SER A 53 1.58 2.70 -21.86
CA SER A 53 2.81 1.92 -21.85
C SER A 53 2.50 0.43 -21.75
N VAL A 54 3.32 -0.38 -22.43
CA VAL A 54 3.20 -1.85 -22.45
C VAL A 54 3.53 -2.44 -21.07
N HIS A 55 4.29 -1.71 -20.24
CA HIS A 55 4.71 -2.17 -18.92
C HIS A 55 3.69 -1.84 -17.82
N VAL A 56 2.42 -2.19 -18.04
CA VAL A 56 1.31 -1.96 -17.09
C VAL A 56 1.64 -2.47 -15.69
N TRP A 57 2.31 -3.63 -15.60
CA TRP A 57 2.75 -4.23 -14.33
C TRP A 57 3.68 -3.30 -13.52
N ALA A 58 4.54 -2.53 -14.18
CA ALA A 58 5.48 -1.63 -13.50
C ALA A 58 4.73 -0.48 -12.82
N PHE A 59 3.67 0.04 -13.46
CA PHE A 59 2.83 1.05 -12.85
C PHE A 59 1.94 0.50 -11.74
N CYS A 60 1.49 -0.77 -11.85
CA CYS A 60 0.83 -1.44 -10.74
C CYS A 60 1.75 -1.53 -9.52
N LEU A 61 3.01 -1.92 -9.70
CA LEU A 61 4.00 -1.98 -8.63
C LEU A 61 4.28 -0.60 -8.03
N LEU A 62 4.52 0.41 -8.86
CA LEU A 62 4.72 1.79 -8.42
C LEU A 62 3.52 2.33 -7.66
N SER A 63 2.29 1.97 -8.07
CA SER A 63 1.07 2.35 -7.37
C SER A 63 0.97 1.71 -5.98
N ILE A 64 1.42 0.46 -5.83
CA ILE A 64 1.50 -0.21 -4.52
C ILE A 64 2.49 0.52 -3.61
N ILE A 65 3.68 0.82 -4.14
CA ILE A 65 4.73 1.53 -3.41
C ILE A 65 4.25 2.93 -3.00
N LEU A 66 3.63 3.68 -3.92
CA LEU A 66 3.09 5.02 -3.64
C LEU A 66 2.06 5.00 -2.50
N GLU A 67 1.17 4.01 -2.48
CA GLU A 67 0.20 3.87 -1.37
C GLU A 67 0.86 3.37 -0.07
N GLN A 68 2.02 2.72 -0.12
CA GLN A 68 2.81 2.40 1.06
C GLN A 68 3.49 3.66 1.62
N GLU A 69 4.13 4.45 0.78
CA GLU A 69 4.78 5.71 1.15
C GLU A 69 3.79 6.69 1.80
N LYS A 70 2.57 6.82 1.26
CA LYS A 70 1.52 7.63 1.89
C LYS A 70 1.21 7.18 3.31
N ARG A 71 1.08 5.87 3.54
CA ARG A 71 0.80 5.32 4.87
C ARG A 71 1.98 5.52 5.82
N ILE A 72 3.22 5.39 5.34
CA ILE A 72 4.42 5.67 6.15
C ILE A 72 4.41 7.13 6.59
N LYS A 73 4.21 8.06 5.66
CA LYS A 73 4.11 9.49 5.96
C LYS A 73 2.99 9.83 6.95
N GLU A 74 1.83 9.20 6.81
CA GLU A 74 0.72 9.35 7.78
C GLU A 74 1.13 8.88 9.19
N MET A 75 1.83 7.75 9.30
CA MET A 75 2.32 7.24 10.59
C MET A 75 3.41 8.15 11.19
N GLU A 76 4.33 8.67 10.39
CA GLU A 76 5.35 9.63 10.81
C GLU A 76 4.71 10.93 11.34
N THR A 77 3.70 11.45 10.61
CA THR A 77 2.96 12.65 11.03
C THR A 77 2.25 12.42 12.38
N ILE A 78 1.64 11.24 12.57
CA ILE A 78 1.03 10.87 13.86
C ILE A 78 2.08 10.82 14.96
N HIS A 79 3.23 10.19 14.70
CA HIS A 79 4.32 10.10 15.68
C HIS A 79 4.83 11.48 16.12
N GLU A 80 5.04 12.40 15.18
CA GLU A 80 5.44 13.78 15.46
C GLU A 80 4.36 14.57 16.23
N SER A 81 3.09 14.25 16.01
CA SER A 81 1.95 14.89 16.69
C SER A 81 1.70 14.40 18.12
N ILE A 82 2.31 13.27 18.51
CA ILE A 82 2.32 12.81 19.90
C ILE A 82 3.37 13.64 20.64
N PRO A 83 2.99 14.59 21.53
CA PRO A 83 3.99 15.31 22.31
C PRO A 83 4.83 14.27 23.05
N HIS A 84 6.16 14.29 22.84
CA HIS A 84 7.13 13.63 23.70
C HIS A 84 7.11 14.31 25.09
N GLY A 85 5.99 14.17 25.79
CA GLY A 85 5.72 14.72 27.10
C GLY A 85 5.82 13.61 28.13
N ARG A 86 7.01 13.45 28.69
CA ARG A 86 7.27 13.06 30.10
C ARG A 86 6.23 12.11 30.72
N VAL A 87 6.33 10.81 30.47
CA VAL A 87 5.60 9.79 31.25
C VAL A 87 6.55 8.94 32.12
N GLN A 88 7.77 9.42 32.44
CA GLN A 88 8.65 8.63 33.32
C GLN A 88 9.28 9.34 34.51
N GLU A 89 9.21 10.66 34.66
CA GLU A 89 9.85 11.32 35.83
C GLU A 89 8.90 11.58 37.01
N ARG A 90 7.58 11.63 36.81
CA ARG A 90 6.64 11.93 37.92
C ARG A 90 6.15 10.73 38.73
N GLU A 91 6.27 9.50 38.21
CA GLU A 91 5.97 8.31 39.01
C GLU A 91 7.16 7.88 39.87
N LEU A 92 8.40 8.24 39.50
CA LEU A 92 9.59 7.98 40.32
C LEU A 92 9.67 8.92 41.54
N ASP A 93 9.34 10.19 41.40
CA ASP A 93 9.37 11.15 42.52
C ASP A 93 8.30 10.86 43.59
N SER A 94 7.13 10.33 43.23
CA SER A 94 6.11 9.92 44.20
C SER A 94 6.48 8.65 44.96
N ILE A 95 7.25 7.74 44.35
CA ILE A 95 7.72 6.52 45.00
C ILE A 95 8.87 6.83 45.96
N VAL A 96 9.76 7.78 45.62
CA VAL A 96 10.86 8.18 46.51
C VAL A 96 10.39 9.09 47.67
N ALA A 97 9.29 9.82 47.50
CA ALA A 97 8.72 10.67 48.55
C ALA A 97 7.86 9.93 49.59
N GLU A 98 7.44 8.70 49.34
CA GLU A 98 6.70 7.88 50.31
C GLU A 98 7.60 7.03 51.22
N ASP A 99 8.91 6.94 50.91
CA ASP A 99 9.91 6.15 51.65
C ASP A 99 10.96 7.01 52.41
N ALA A 100 10.76 8.34 52.54
CA ALA A 100 11.65 9.26 53.26
C ALA A 100 10.92 9.98 54.42
#